data_AF-A0AA95EM99-F1
#
_entry.id   AF-A0AA95EM99-F1
#
_cell.length_a   1.000
_cell.length_b   1.000
_cell.length_c   1.000
_cell.angle_alpha   90.00
_cell.angle_beta   90.00
_cell.angle_gamma   90.00
#
_symmetry.space_group_name_H-M   'P 1'
#
loop_
_entity.id
_entity.type
_entity.pdbx_description
1 polymer ?
#
loop_
_entity_poly.entity_id
_entity_poly.type
_entity_poly.pdbx_seq_one_letter_code
_entity_poly.pdbx_strand_id
1 'polypeptide(L)'
;MIHISTRRRWWRFVSLLLAMTAYGAGAAHALSKDAQTIVDRVKATTPNLHPVCSDRGMLTKVVTSATIALAEAKKINGDHAVARAAGQEAGRYLYFHCPS
;
A
#
# COMPACT_ATOMS: atom_id res chain seq x y z
N MET A 1 29.38 39.22 27.31
CA MET A 1 30.30 38.69 26.28
C MET A 1 29.64 37.50 25.60
N ILE A 2 29.17 37.68 24.37
CA ILE A 2 28.47 36.68 23.57
C ILE A 2 29.50 36.15 22.57
N HIS A 3 29.83 34.86 22.62
CA HIS A 3 30.63 34.20 21.60
C HIS A 3 29.88 32.99 21.05
N ILE A 4 29.19 33.24 19.95
CA ILE A 4 28.60 32.25 19.03
C ILE A 4 29.73 31.81 18.10
N SER A 5 30.16 30.55 18.18
CA SER A 5 31.13 29.95 17.26
C SER A 5 30.61 28.64 16.65
N THR A 6 30.01 28.81 15.47
CA THR A 6 30.37 28.05 14.25
C THR A 6 30.47 26.53 14.34
N ARG A 7 29.35 25.83 14.17
CA ARG A 7 29.31 24.53 13.47
C ARG A 7 28.55 24.67 12.14
N ARG A 8 29.15 25.44 11.23
CA ARG A 8 28.88 25.37 9.79
C ARG A 8 29.70 24.22 9.23
N ARG A 9 29.05 23.14 8.81
CA ARG A 9 29.49 22.31 7.67
C ARG A 9 28.55 21.13 7.60
N TRP A 10 27.69 21.09 6.58
CA TRP A 10 27.21 19.88 5.86
C TRP A 10 25.76 19.89 5.38
N TRP A 11 24.95 20.89 5.69
CA TRP A 11 23.53 20.87 5.26
C TRP A 11 23.21 21.97 4.26
N ARG A 12 24.04 22.08 3.21
CA ARG A 12 23.81 23.00 2.08
C ARG A 12 24.26 22.39 0.75
N PHE A 13 23.78 21.19 0.44
CA PHE A 13 23.84 20.63 -0.90
C PHE A 13 22.75 19.56 -1.01
N VAL A 14 21.54 19.94 -1.41
CA VAL A 14 20.66 19.27 -2.39
C VAL A 14 19.45 20.21 -2.52
N SER A 15 19.68 21.30 -3.24
CA SER A 15 18.60 22.06 -3.83
C SER A 15 18.05 21.26 -5.01
N LEU A 16 16.73 21.31 -5.18
CA LEU A 16 16.09 21.44 -6.49
C LEU A 16 16.32 20.29 -7.50
N LEU A 17 15.39 19.33 -7.56
CA LEU A 17 14.88 18.66 -8.77
C LEU A 17 14.09 17.40 -8.39
N LEU A 18 13.04 17.10 -9.18
CA LEU A 18 12.14 15.93 -9.13
C LEU A 18 11.07 15.97 -8.01
N ALA A 19 9.77 15.86 -8.27
CA ALA A 19 9.07 15.53 -9.49
C ALA A 19 7.61 15.98 -9.38
N MET A 20 7.10 16.58 -10.46
CA MET A 20 5.71 16.42 -10.86
C MET A 20 5.41 14.91 -10.95
N THR A 21 4.79 14.36 -9.91
CA THR A 21 4.05 13.09 -9.98
C THR A 21 2.71 13.24 -9.27
N ALA A 22 1.99 14.31 -9.62
CA ALA A 22 0.54 14.35 -9.50
C ALA A 22 -0.06 14.09 -10.89
N TYR A 23 0.27 12.94 -11.49
CA TYR A 23 -0.38 12.45 -12.69
C TYR A 23 -1.04 11.12 -12.35
N GLY A 24 -2.37 11.11 -12.42
CA GLY A 24 -3.15 9.89 -12.34
C GLY A 24 -3.69 9.53 -10.96
N ALA A 25 -4.40 10.47 -10.30
CA ALA A 25 -5.58 10.05 -9.56
C ALA A 25 -6.64 9.62 -10.60
N GLY A 26 -6.39 8.50 -11.29
CA GLY A 26 -7.47 7.76 -11.93
C GLY A 26 -8.50 7.50 -10.84
N ALA A 27 -9.79 7.60 -11.17
CA ALA A 27 -10.89 7.29 -10.28
C ALA A 27 -10.76 5.82 -9.82
N ALA A 28 -9.89 5.58 -8.85
CA ALA A 28 -9.85 4.37 -8.08
C ALA A 28 -11.23 4.31 -7.45
N HIS A 29 -12.01 3.29 -7.81
CA HIS A 29 -13.19 2.93 -7.04
C HIS A 29 -12.79 3.01 -5.58
N ALA A 30 -13.46 3.88 -4.82
CA ALA A 30 -13.02 4.30 -3.51
C ALA A 30 -13.02 3.09 -2.58
N LEU A 31 -11.89 2.37 -2.57
CA LEU A 31 -11.65 1.23 -1.72
C LEU A 31 -11.85 1.68 -0.27
N SER A 32 -12.45 0.83 0.55
CA SER A 32 -12.38 1.05 1.99
C SER A 32 -10.90 1.18 2.42
N LYS A 33 -10.64 1.97 3.47
CA LYS A 33 -9.27 2.22 3.95
C LYS A 33 -8.51 0.92 4.27
N ASP A 34 -9.22 -0.06 4.80
CA ASP A 34 -8.68 -1.39 5.09
C ASP A 34 -8.40 -2.17 3.81
N ALA A 35 -9.30 -2.11 2.82
CA ALA A 35 -9.09 -2.76 1.52
C ALA A 35 -7.89 -2.16 0.78
N GLN A 36 -7.71 -0.83 0.82
CA GLN A 36 -6.52 -0.18 0.27
C GLN A 36 -5.24 -0.68 0.96
N THR A 37 -5.26 -0.79 2.29
CA THR A 37 -4.12 -1.29 3.07
C THR A 37 -3.78 -2.74 2.69
N ILE A 38 -4.79 -3.57 2.45
CA ILE A 38 -4.61 -4.97 1.99
C ILE A 38 -4.01 -4.99 0.59
N VAL A 39 -4.52 -4.19 -0.34
CA VAL A 39 -3.99 -4.06 -1.71
C VAL A 39 -2.52 -3.67 -1.69
N ASP A 40 -2.16 -2.66 -0.89
CA ASP A 40 -0.80 -2.16 -0.79
C ASP A 40 0.13 -3.23 -0.20
N ARG A 41 -0.32 -3.96 0.83
CA ARG A 41 0.43 -5.08 1.41
C ARG A 41 0.65 -6.21 0.40
N VAL A 42 -0.36 -6.57 -0.37
CA VAL A 42 -0.28 -7.62 -1.38
C VAL A 42 0.72 -7.23 -2.47
N LYS A 43 0.62 -6.00 -3.00
CA LYS A 43 1.58 -5.46 -3.99
C LYS A 43 3.01 -5.42 -3.46
N ALA A 44 3.20 -5.03 -2.20
CA ALA A 44 4.52 -4.94 -1.57
C ALA A 44 5.17 -6.30 -1.31
N THR A 45 4.37 -7.35 -1.06
CA THR A 45 4.87 -8.69 -0.70
C THR A 45 4.92 -9.66 -1.88
N THR A 46 4.25 -9.33 -2.99
CA THR A 46 4.16 -10.17 -4.18
C THR A 46 4.66 -9.38 -5.41
N PRO A 47 5.99 -9.22 -5.56
CA PRO A 47 6.57 -8.69 -6.79
C PRO A 47 6.30 -9.72 -7.91
N ASN A 48 5.59 -9.34 -8.96
CA ASN A 48 4.93 -10.20 -9.97
C ASN A 48 3.54 -10.71 -9.55
N LEU A 49 2.62 -9.76 -9.40
CA LEU A 49 1.23 -10.03 -9.08
C LEU A 49 0.45 -10.71 -10.22
N HIS A 50 0.90 -10.56 -11.47
CA HIS A 50 0.19 -11.02 -12.66
C HIS A 50 -0.26 -12.50 -12.60
N PRO A 51 0.63 -13.49 -12.39
CA PRO A 51 0.21 -14.89 -12.27
C PRO A 51 -0.71 -15.15 -11.08
N VAL A 52 -0.59 -14.35 -10.02
CA VAL A 52 -1.42 -14.48 -8.82
C VAL A 52 -2.82 -13.94 -9.06
N CYS A 53 -3.01 -12.85 -9.80
CA CYS A 53 -4.36 -12.36 -10.09
C CYS A 53 -5.07 -13.18 -11.17
N SER A 54 -4.32 -13.75 -12.13
CA SER A 54 -4.90 -14.62 -13.18
C SER A 54 -5.49 -15.90 -12.60
N ASP A 55 -4.97 -16.38 -11.47
CA ASP A 55 -5.54 -17.50 -10.72
C ASP A 55 -6.37 -16.99 -9.52
N ARG A 56 -7.70 -17.12 -9.64
CA ARG A 56 -8.63 -16.66 -8.60
C ARG A 56 -8.41 -17.36 -7.25
N GLY A 57 -7.96 -18.61 -7.25
CA GLY A 57 -7.65 -19.36 -6.03
C GLY A 57 -6.40 -18.82 -5.33
N MET A 58 -5.33 -18.56 -6.10
CA MET A 58 -4.10 -17.95 -5.59
C MET A 58 -4.35 -16.52 -5.10
N LEU A 59 -5.08 -15.71 -5.86
CA LEU A 59 -5.44 -14.35 -5.46
C LEU A 59 -6.19 -14.36 -4.11
N THR A 60 -7.17 -15.25 -3.97
CA THR A 60 -7.94 -15.37 -2.73
C THR A 60 -7.04 -15.74 -1.55
N LYS A 61 -6.10 -16.68 -1.73
CA LYS A 61 -5.15 -17.07 -0.68
C LYS A 61 -4.24 -15.92 -0.26
N VAL A 62 -3.65 -15.21 -1.22
CA VAL A 62 -2.73 -14.10 -0.95
C VAL A 62 -3.43 -12.92 -0.29
N VAL A 63 -4.64 -12.59 -0.74
CA VAL A 63 -5.43 -11.52 -0.13
C VAL A 63 -5.87 -11.91 1.28
N THR A 64 -6.33 -13.15 1.48
CA THR A 64 -6.74 -13.64 2.81
C THR A 64 -5.56 -13.64 3.78
N SER A 65 -4.39 -14.10 3.35
CA SER A 65 -3.20 -14.09 4.21
C SER A 65 -2.76 -12.67 4.56
N ALA A 66 -2.82 -11.73 3.61
CA ALA A 66 -2.54 -10.32 3.88
C ALA A 66 -3.56 -9.71 4.84
N THR A 67 -4.86 -10.00 4.69
CA THR A 67 -5.91 -9.56 5.61
C THR A 67 -5.66 -10.07 7.03
N ILE A 68 -5.38 -11.37 7.19
CA ILE A 68 -5.09 -11.96 8.51
C ILE A 68 -3.86 -11.30 9.13
N ALA A 69 -2.76 -11.19 8.40
CA ALA A 69 -1.53 -10.59 8.91
C ALA A 69 -1.73 -9.11 9.32
N LEU A 70 -2.55 -8.35 8.58
CA LEU A 70 -2.88 -6.98 8.93
C LEU A 70 -3.82 -6.87 10.14
N ALA A 71 -4.78 -7.80 10.27
CA ALA A 71 -5.67 -7.87 11.44
C ALA A 71 -4.88 -8.23 12.70
N GLU A 72 -3.99 -9.22 12.64
CA GLU A 72 -3.08 -9.60 13.72
C GLU A 72 -2.15 -8.45 14.12
N ALA A 73 -1.65 -7.70 13.14
CA ALA A 73 -0.84 -6.50 13.36
C ALA A 73 -1.65 -5.27 13.80
N LYS A 74 -2.98 -5.37 13.95
CA LYS A 74 -3.91 -4.27 14.27
C LYS A 74 -3.78 -3.07 13.32
N LYS A 75 -3.50 -3.35 12.04
CA LYS A 75 -3.34 -2.34 10.97
C LYS A 75 -4.63 -2.09 10.18
N ILE A 76 -5.60 -3.00 10.27
CA ILE A 76 -6.97 -2.86 9.77
C ILE A 76 -7.97 -3.05 10.91
N ASN A 77 -9.26 -2.86 10.65
CA ASN A 77 -10.29 -3.12 11.65
C ASN A 77 -10.21 -4.58 12.17
N GLY A 78 -10.20 -4.73 13.49
CA GLY A 78 -10.13 -6.04 14.16
C GLY A 78 -11.45 -6.82 14.14
N ASP A 79 -12.55 -6.20 13.70
CA ASP A 79 -13.80 -6.90 13.47
C ASP A 79 -13.67 -7.86 12.28
N HIS A 80 -13.96 -9.15 12.53
CA HIS A 80 -13.80 -10.21 11.53
C HIS A 80 -14.69 -10.00 10.30
N ALA A 81 -15.89 -9.46 10.45
CA ALA A 81 -16.79 -9.23 9.32
C ALA A 81 -16.28 -8.05 8.47
N VAL A 82 -15.81 -6.96 9.10
CA VAL A 82 -15.23 -5.81 8.40
C VAL A 82 -13.93 -6.20 7.69
N ALA A 83 -13.03 -6.92 8.35
CA ALA A 83 -11.78 -7.38 7.76
C ALA A 83 -12.02 -8.30 6.56
N ARG A 84 -13.02 -9.20 6.67
CA ARG A 84 -13.40 -10.10 5.57
C ARG A 84 -14.02 -9.32 4.39
N ALA A 85 -14.87 -8.33 4.66
CA ALA A 85 -15.43 -7.47 3.62
C ALA A 85 -14.33 -6.68 2.89
N ALA A 86 -13.40 -6.08 3.64
CA ALA A 86 -12.24 -5.38 3.11
C ALA A 86 -11.33 -6.31 2.26
N GLY A 87 -11.12 -7.55 2.71
CA GLY A 87 -10.39 -8.56 1.93
C GLY A 87 -11.08 -8.90 0.61
N GLN A 88 -12.41 -9.07 0.60
CA GLN A 88 -13.15 -9.33 -0.63
C GLN A 88 -13.08 -8.16 -1.61
N GLU A 89 -13.19 -6.94 -1.10
CA GLU A 89 -13.09 -5.71 -1.88
C GLU A 89 -11.69 -5.57 -2.50
N ALA A 90 -10.64 -5.77 -1.71
CA ALA A 90 -9.25 -5.76 -2.16
C ALA A 90 -8.99 -6.84 -3.22
N GLY A 91 -9.46 -8.07 -3.01
CA GLY A 91 -9.31 -9.16 -3.98
C GLY A 91 -10.04 -8.87 -5.29
N ARG A 92 -11.25 -8.31 -5.23
CA ARG A 92 -11.99 -7.89 -6.43
C ARG A 92 -11.23 -6.79 -7.18
N TYR A 93 -10.71 -5.80 -6.46
CA TYR A 93 -9.90 -4.74 -7.06
C TYR A 93 -8.65 -5.29 -7.75
N LEU A 94 -7.88 -6.14 -7.07
CA LEU A 94 -6.66 -6.75 -7.64
C LEU A 94 -6.96 -7.63 -8.85
N TYR A 95 -8.11 -8.31 -8.88
CA TYR A 95 -8.54 -9.08 -10.03
C TYR A 95 -8.80 -8.20 -11.26
N PHE A 96 -9.52 -7.09 -11.10
CA PHE A 96 -9.85 -6.17 -12.20
C PHE A 96 -8.70 -5.24 -12.59
N HIS A 97 -7.82 -4.92 -11.65
CA HIS A 97 -6.69 -4.00 -11.83
C HIS A 97 -5.35 -4.70 -11.72
N CYS A 98 -5.28 -5.96 -12.14
CA CYS A 98 -4.02 -6.68 -12.04
C CYS A 98 -2.97 -6.01 -12.94
N PRO A 99 -1.78 -5.68 -12.42
CA PRO A 99 -0.70 -5.15 -13.23
C PRO A 99 -0.25 -6.21 -14.24
N SER A 100 -0.21 -5.83 -15.52
CA SER A 100 0.34 -6.59 -16.64
C SER A 100 1.86 -6.62 -16.63
#